data_AF-K1TUE4-F1
#
_entry.id   AF-K1TUE4-F1
#
_cell.length_a   1.000
_cell.length_b   1.000
_cell.length_c   1.000
_cell.angle_alpha   90.00
_cell.angle_beta   90.00
_cell.angle_gamma   90.00
#
_symmetry.space_group_name_H-M   'P 1'
#
loop_
_entity.id
_entity.type
_entity.pdbx_description
1 polymer ?
#
loop_
_entity_poly.entity_id
_entity_poly.type
_entity_poly.pdbx_seq_one_letter_code
_entity_poly.pdbx_strand_id
1 'polypeptide(L)'
;MAKIDLTKYGITGTTEIVHNPSYEELFKEETRPELEGYEVGQETELGAVNVMTGVYTGRSPKDKFIVMDENSKDTVWWTSDEYKNDNHP
;
A
#
# COMPACT_ATOMS: atom_id res chain seq x y z
N MET A 1 1.09 25.58 6.88
CA MET A 1 0.52 24.44 6.12
C MET A 1 -0.94 24.27 6.53
N ALA A 2 -1.80 23.84 5.62
CA ALA A 2 -3.19 23.50 5.98
C ALA A 2 -3.19 22.30 6.93
N LYS A 3 -4.12 22.27 7.88
CA LYS A 3 -4.32 21.09 8.74
C LYS A 3 -4.75 19.93 7.86
N ILE A 4 -4.00 18.84 7.90
CA ILE A 4 -4.39 17.59 7.22
C ILE A 4 -5.45 16.94 8.08
N ASP A 5 -6.65 16.81 7.52
CA ASP A 5 -7.78 16.19 8.18
C ASP A 5 -8.12 14.87 7.48
N LEU A 6 -7.90 13.77 8.20
CA LEU A 6 -8.15 12.40 7.73
C LEU A 6 -9.55 11.89 8.12
N THR A 7 -10.30 12.61 8.97
CA THR A 7 -11.61 12.12 9.43
C THR A 7 -12.63 12.04 8.30
N LYS A 8 -12.45 12.85 7.25
CA LYS A 8 -13.23 12.78 6.01
C LYS A 8 -13.10 11.44 5.26
N TYR A 9 -12.06 10.66 5.56
CA TYR A 9 -11.84 9.31 5.05
C TYR A 9 -12.21 8.22 6.07
N GLY A 10 -12.79 8.60 7.23
CA GLY A 10 -13.15 7.68 8.31
C GLY A 10 -12.01 7.33 9.26
N ILE A 11 -10.83 7.93 9.12
CA ILE A 11 -9.68 7.69 10.02
C ILE A 11 -9.79 8.64 11.22
N THR A 12 -9.91 8.08 12.42
CA THR A 12 -10.03 8.82 13.68
C THR A 12 -9.05 8.30 14.72
N GLY A 13 -8.66 9.12 15.69
CA GLY A 13 -7.75 8.69 16.77
C GLY A 13 -6.26 8.64 16.38
N THR A 14 -5.89 9.16 15.20
CA THR A 14 -4.50 9.27 14.76
C THR A 14 -3.69 10.14 15.72
N THR A 15 -2.56 9.61 16.20
CA THR A 15 -1.67 10.27 17.16
C THR A 15 -0.69 11.24 16.50
N GLU A 16 -0.27 10.94 15.28
CA GLU A 16 0.72 11.71 14.52
C GLU A 16 0.49 11.58 13.03
N ILE A 17 0.75 12.66 12.28
CA ILE A 17 0.70 12.67 10.81
C ILE A 17 2.07 13.13 10.30
N VAL A 18 2.84 12.18 9.77
CA VAL A 18 4.07 12.46 9.03
C VAL A 18 3.72 12.62 7.56
N HIS A 19 3.74 13.85 7.05
CA HIS A 19 3.29 14.17 5.69
C HIS A 19 4.42 14.75 4.85
N ASN A 20 4.60 14.18 3.66
CA ASN A 20 5.72 14.46 2.76
C ASN A 20 7.10 14.33 3.48
N PRO A 21 7.38 13.19 4.14
CA PRO A 21 8.70 12.97 4.73
C PRO A 21 9.78 13.04 3.65
N SER A 22 10.97 13.52 4.02
CA SER A 22 12.11 13.47 3.12
C SER A 22 12.63 12.04 2.99
N TYR A 23 13.49 11.80 2.00
CA TYR A 23 14.16 10.50 1.86
C TYR A 23 15.00 10.16 3.10
N GLU A 24 15.67 11.14 3.69
CA GLU A 24 16.48 10.95 4.90
C GLU A 24 15.63 10.58 6.11
N GLU A 25 14.43 11.15 6.23
CA GLU A 25 13.48 10.79 7.27
C GLU A 25 12.95 9.38 7.06
N LEU A 26 12.55 9.01 5.84
CA LEU A 26 12.14 7.64 5.51
C LEU A 26 13.25 6.63 5.80
N PHE A 27 14.48 6.88 5.35
CA PHE A 27 15.62 6.01 5.59
C PHE A 27 15.87 5.80 7.09
N LYS A 28 15.83 6.88 7.87
CA LYS A 28 15.98 6.82 9.32
C LYS A 28 14.86 5.98 9.95
N GLU A 29 13.60 6.20 9.55
CA GLU A 29 12.46 5.47 10.10
C GLU A 29 12.49 3.98 9.74
N GLU A 30 12.84 3.63 8.50
CA GLU A 30 12.94 2.25 8.01
C GLU A 30 14.06 1.42 8.68
N THR A 31 15.09 2.07 9.23
CA THR A 31 16.28 1.42 9.81
C THR A 31 16.33 1.46 11.34
N ARG A 32 15.22 1.83 11.99
CA ARG A 32 15.12 1.93 13.45
C ARG A 32 15.34 0.55 14.13
N PRO A 33 16.19 0.48 15.17
CA PRO A 33 16.55 -0.79 15.81
C PRO A 33 15.39 -1.48 16.57
N GLU A 34 14.33 -0.75 16.88
CA GLU A 34 13.14 -1.25 17.57
C GLU A 34 12.06 -1.83 16.65
N LEU A 35 12.22 -1.75 15.32
CA LEU A 35 11.27 -2.33 14.39
C LEU A 35 11.28 -3.86 14.48
N GLU A 36 10.12 -4.48 14.21
CA GLU A 36 9.94 -5.92 14.29
C GLU A 36 9.24 -6.47 13.04
N GLY A 37 9.38 -7.78 12.81
CA GLY A 37 8.66 -8.48 11.74
C GLY A 37 8.97 -7.94 10.34
N TYR A 38 7.93 -7.60 9.58
CA TYR A 38 8.05 -7.15 8.18
C TYR A 38 8.27 -5.63 8.05
N GLU A 39 8.34 -4.89 9.15
CA GLU A 39 8.62 -3.44 9.15
C GLU A 39 10.13 -3.16 9.05
N VAL A 40 10.98 -4.12 9.41
CA VAL A 40 12.43 -3.94 9.49
C VAL A 40 13.08 -3.75 8.11
N GLY A 41 13.67 -2.58 7.91
CA GLY A 41 14.64 -2.32 6.84
C GLY A 41 16.07 -2.61 7.29
N GLN A 42 16.86 -3.21 6.40
CA GLN A 42 18.29 -3.49 6.62
C GLN A 42 19.13 -2.72 5.60
N GLU A 43 20.02 -1.86 6.08
CA GLU A 43 20.99 -1.20 5.20
C GLU A 43 22.00 -2.22 4.66
N THR A 44 22.09 -2.29 3.33
CA THR A 44 23.05 -3.13 2.62
C THR A 44 24.43 -2.48 2.56
N GLU A 45 25.45 -3.25 2.18
CA GLU A 45 26.80 -2.71 1.95
C GLU A 45 26.88 -1.62 0.86
N LEU A 46 25.84 -1.51 0.03
CA LEU A 46 25.71 -0.49 -1.01
C LEU A 46 24.96 0.76 -0.54
N GLY A 47 24.52 0.82 0.73
CA GLY A 47 23.74 1.92 1.29
C GLY A 47 22.25 1.92 0.91
N ALA A 48 21.78 0.88 0.22
CA ALA A 48 20.35 0.71 -0.07
C ALA A 48 19.65 -0.05 1.06
N VAL A 49 18.39 0.28 1.34
CA VAL A 49 17.56 -0.45 2.30
C VAL A 49 16.97 -1.70 1.64
N ASN A 50 17.12 -2.84 2.29
CA ASN A 50 16.50 -4.12 1.93
C ASN A 50 15.39 -4.47 2.94
N VAL A 51 14.24 -4.95 2.45
CA VAL A 51 13.08 -5.34 3.25
C VAL A 51 12.59 -6.74 2.87
N MET A 52 11.88 -7.39 3.79
CA MET A 52 11.33 -8.74 3.57
C MET A 52 9.80 -8.71 3.58
N THR A 53 9.14 -9.04 2.46
CA THR A 53 7.67 -9.00 2.32
C THR A 53 6.95 -10.27 2.77
N GLY A 54 7.67 -11.20 3.40
CA GLY A 54 7.13 -12.46 3.89
C GLY A 54 6.65 -13.38 2.75
N VAL A 55 5.43 -13.92 2.89
CA VAL A 55 4.87 -14.87 1.92
C VAL A 55 4.40 -14.20 0.62
N TYR A 56 4.16 -12.88 0.65
CA TYR A 56 3.67 -12.11 -0.50
C TYR A 56 4.85 -11.53 -1.29
N THR A 57 5.53 -12.40 -2.03
CA THR A 57 6.72 -12.05 -2.84
C THR A 57 6.38 -11.59 -4.27
N GLY A 58 5.08 -11.39 -4.55
CA GLY A 58 4.59 -10.98 -5.87
C GLY A 58 3.14 -10.51 -5.79
N ARG A 59 2.52 -10.31 -6.96
CA ARG A 59 1.10 -9.95 -7.04
C ARG A 59 0.22 -11.11 -6.59
N SER A 60 -0.94 -10.78 -6.03
CA SER A 60 -2.05 -11.72 -5.77
C SER A 60 -3.24 -11.38 -6.67
N PRO A 61 -3.26 -11.80 -7.94
CA PRO A 61 -4.29 -11.36 -8.89
C PRO A 61 -5.72 -11.73 -8.45
N LYS A 62 -5.88 -12.84 -7.71
CA LYS A 62 -7.17 -13.31 -7.20
C LYS A 62 -7.74 -12.49 -6.05
N ASP A 63 -6.93 -11.64 -5.42
CA ASP A 63 -7.36 -10.74 -4.34
C ASP A 63 -7.59 -9.30 -4.83
N LYS A 64 -7.52 -9.08 -6.15
CA LYS A 64 -7.82 -7.79 -6.78
C LYS A 64 -9.32 -7.71 -7.08
N PHE A 65 -9.96 -6.65 -6.60
CA PHE A 65 -11.37 -6.37 -6.88
C PHE A 65 -11.55 -4.94 -7.38
N ILE A 66 -12.61 -4.74 -8.15
CA ILE A 66 -13.08 -3.43 -8.60
C ILE A 66 -14.54 -3.32 -8.15
N VAL A 67 -14.89 -2.24 -7.47
CA VAL A 67 -16.28 -2.01 -7.07
C VAL A 67 -17.13 -1.87 -8.32
N MET A 68 -18.17 -2.70 -8.44
CA MET A 68 -19.19 -2.55 -9.48
C MET A 68 -20.19 -1.47 -9.05
N ASP A 69 -20.11 -0.31 -9.69
CA ASP A 69 -20.99 0.84 -9.47
C ASP A 69 -21.50 1.41 -10.81
N GLU A 70 -22.26 2.50 -10.77
CA GLU A 70 -22.81 3.15 -11.97
C GLU A 70 -21.73 3.63 -12.95
N ASN A 71 -20.51 3.91 -12.49
CA ASN A 71 -19.41 4.37 -13.32
C ASN A 71 -18.64 3.19 -13.95
N SER A 72 -18.49 2.09 -13.22
CA SER A 72 -17.62 0.97 -13.61
C SER A 72 -18.36 -0.16 -14.32
N LYS A 73 -19.66 -0.33 -14.06
CA LYS A 73 -20.46 -1.46 -14.57
C LYS A 73 -20.35 -1.65 -16.08
N ASP A 74 -20.43 -0.56 -16.84
CA ASP A 74 -20.46 -0.60 -18.31
C ASP A 74 -19.13 -0.16 -18.97
N THR A 75 -18.11 0.20 -18.16
CA THR A 75 -16.82 0.72 -18.66
C THR A 75 -15.63 -0.18 -18.34
N VAL A 76 -15.72 -0.99 -17.30
CA VAL A 76 -14.69 -1.96 -16.92
C VAL A 76 -14.87 -3.25 -17.72
N TRP A 77 -13.76 -3.84 -18.15
CA TRP A 77 -13.78 -5.16 -18.77
C TRP A 77 -13.92 -6.26 -17.71
N TRP A 78 -15.16 -6.57 -17.36
CA TRP A 78 -15.50 -7.64 -16.41
C TRP A 78 -15.22 -9.03 -16.98
N THR A 79 -14.93 -10.00 -16.11
CA THR A 79 -14.83 -11.39 -16.53
C THR A 79 -16.16 -11.87 -17.11
N SER A 80 -16.08 -12.69 -18.16
CA SER A 80 -17.24 -13.37 -18.76
C SER A 80 -16.91 -14.82 -19.07
N ASP A 81 -17.85 -15.57 -19.63
CA ASP A 81 -17.57 -16.95 -20.07
C ASP A 81 -16.67 -17.01 -21.32
N GLU A 82 -16.84 -16.05 -22.23
CA GLU A 82 -16.02 -15.94 -23.45
C GLU A 82 -14.64 -15.35 -23.17
N TYR A 83 -14.56 -14.38 -22.24
CA TYR A 83 -13.32 -13.68 -21.89
C TYR A 83 -13.06 -13.76 -20.38
N LYS A 84 -12.38 -14.83 -19.97
CA LYS A 84 -11.97 -15.03 -18.58
C LYS A 84 -10.83 -14.07 -18.22
N ASN A 85 -11.01 -13.31 -17.13
CA ASN A 85 -9.99 -12.42 -16.57
C ASN A 85 -10.19 -12.28 -15.05
N ASP A 86 -9.27 -11.57 -14.38
CA ASP A 86 -9.27 -11.41 -12.91
C ASP A 86 -10.20 -10.27 -12.41
N ASN A 87 -11.00 -9.63 -13.27
CA ASN A 87 -11.93 -8.58 -12.87
C ASN A 87 -13.30 -9.20 -12.52
N HIS A 88 -13.43 -9.65 -11.27
CA HIS A 88 -14.65 -10.24 -10.72
C HIS A 88 -15.50 -9.16 -10.00
N PRO A 89 -16.84 -9.19 -10.12
CA PRO A 89 -17.72 -8.40 -9.26
C PRO A 89 -17.75 -8.89 -7.82
#